data_AF-A0A211Z7Y3-F1
#
_entry.id   AF-A0A211Z7Y3-F1
#
_cell.length_a   1.000
_cell.length_b   1.000
_cell.length_c   1.000
_cell.angle_alpha   90.00
_cell.angle_beta   90.00
_cell.angle_gamma   90.00
#
_symmetry.space_group_name_H-M   'P 1'
#
loop_
_entity.id
_entity.type
_entity.pdbx_description
1 polymer ?
#
loop_
_entity_poly.entity_id
_entity_poly.type
_entity_poly.pdbx_seq_one_letter_code
_entity_poly.pdbx_strand_id
1 'polypeptide(L)'
;MRVYREDHSQQADHQMPGFSQAAARLAGRCRWAAVLAAAALASAATPAQEPAGAPWNPSYVDPHPADGDLVLPMPCGGAMAFRRVEVESGGWLNDMQVMLGGSDPDLGVVDDRRSANIAGAFTPTGDQTRRYYYVGKYEVTRSQYQALAGDCKAPSMQGREPIVDISWFDGLTFAERYTEWLMANARDKLPKEGELSGYLRLPTEAEWEFAARGGMAVSALDFAGDRPPMPEGGPTAYIWFQGSQSAGGRIHPMGLLKPNPLGLYDMLGNASEMMFEPFRLNRRGRLHGQAGGFIIRGGDFLTPVDQIRSATRTELPYFSERSGGATTLRQVGMRLVIAAPAIVSAERLAALQKEYEALPAPDPGQATARQEAAAIQDLDSTAQTTLDAALRSRLQRISRDLRDAITERNDARDRAIRLLISQGAFFGNKLRTDQLRLDSVGKAIDEVARPALEEMHRRLDGDPNGADTLAKAEQQVATMESQRTSLQAEVKQSLDSYADAVFTVAGDYSPDIIRQQFDLLKTELDARKASDLIPYAALFVKHMESYRQQGKADTEAWMRDLTR
;
A
#
# COMPACT_ATOMS: atom_id res chain seq x y z
N MET A 1 3.40 -30.74 -24.56
CA MET A 1 3.05 -31.65 -25.67
C MET A 1 4.12 -32.76 -25.72
N ARG A 2 3.79 -33.97 -26.22
CA ARG A 2 4.76 -35.08 -26.37
C ARG A 2 5.64 -34.94 -27.62
N VAL A 3 6.74 -35.70 -27.63
CA VAL A 3 7.85 -35.73 -28.60
C VAL A 3 7.50 -36.51 -29.88
N TYR A 4 7.96 -36.08 -31.07
CA TYR A 4 8.85 -36.83 -32.01
C TYR A 4 8.92 -36.28 -33.47
N ARG A 5 10.17 -36.13 -34.00
CA ARG A 5 10.71 -36.29 -35.41
C ARG A 5 9.96 -35.71 -36.63
N GLU A 6 10.54 -35.45 -37.82
CA GLU A 6 11.90 -35.53 -38.42
C GLU A 6 11.91 -34.43 -39.54
N ASP A 7 12.90 -33.52 -39.60
CA ASP A 7 14.06 -33.48 -40.52
C ASP A 7 13.79 -33.17 -42.02
N HIS A 8 14.45 -32.13 -42.58
CA HIS A 8 15.02 -32.03 -43.95
C HIS A 8 15.52 -30.61 -44.37
N SER A 9 16.86 -30.44 -44.37
CA SER A 9 17.73 -29.74 -45.35
C SER A 9 17.31 -28.48 -46.16
N GLN A 10 18.11 -27.38 -46.04
CA GLN A 10 18.94 -26.69 -47.09
C GLN A 10 19.48 -25.34 -46.53
N GLN A 11 20.79 -25.14 -46.27
CA GLN A 11 21.93 -24.80 -47.16
C GLN A 11 22.01 -23.34 -47.70
N ALA A 12 22.88 -22.51 -47.07
CA ALA A 12 23.75 -21.43 -47.62
C ALA A 12 24.33 -20.64 -46.42
N ASP A 13 25.57 -20.82 -45.93
CA ASP A 13 26.93 -20.64 -46.53
C ASP A 13 27.47 -19.19 -46.46
N HIS A 14 28.32 -18.88 -45.47
CA HIS A 14 29.50 -18.02 -45.63
C HIS A 14 30.50 -18.02 -44.43
N GLN A 15 31.72 -18.49 -44.73
CA GLN A 15 33.05 -18.05 -44.25
C GLN A 15 33.49 -18.17 -42.76
N MET A 16 34.39 -19.17 -42.59
CA MET A 16 35.54 -19.41 -41.66
C MET A 16 36.42 -18.17 -41.29
N PRO A 17 37.44 -18.24 -40.37
CA PRO A 17 38.14 -19.45 -39.84
C PRO A 17 38.55 -19.47 -38.33
N GLY A 18 39.04 -20.63 -37.85
CA GLY A 18 40.10 -20.66 -36.81
C GLY A 18 40.16 -21.85 -35.82
N PHE A 19 41.06 -22.82 -36.07
CA PHE A 19 41.62 -23.84 -35.13
C PHE A 19 40.63 -24.89 -34.51
N SER A 20 40.70 -26.22 -34.75
CA SER A 20 41.82 -27.21 -34.72
C SER A 20 42.45 -27.34 -33.33
N GLN A 21 42.63 -28.48 -32.65
CA GLN A 21 42.41 -29.93 -32.91
C GLN A 21 42.45 -30.65 -31.51
N ALA A 22 42.12 -31.93 -31.25
CA ALA A 22 41.66 -33.10 -32.04
C ALA A 22 40.91 -34.09 -31.08
N ALA A 23 40.49 -35.27 -31.57
CA ALA A 23 40.02 -36.42 -30.75
C ALA A 23 40.39 -37.77 -31.44
N ALA A 24 40.11 -38.90 -30.78
CA ALA A 24 40.42 -40.30 -31.16
C ALA A 24 41.85 -40.79 -30.80
N ARG A 25 42.12 -42.05 -30.43
CA ARG A 25 41.31 -43.28 -30.16
C ARG A 25 42.22 -44.30 -29.46
N LEU A 26 41.66 -45.23 -28.68
CA LEU A 26 41.99 -46.68 -28.74
C LEU A 26 41.12 -47.49 -27.75
N ALA A 27 40.79 -48.72 -28.14
CA ALA A 27 39.95 -49.64 -27.36
C ALA A 27 40.48 -51.08 -27.52
N GLY A 28 40.36 -51.92 -26.47
CA GLY A 28 40.46 -53.37 -26.66
C GLY A 28 40.99 -54.22 -25.50
N ARG A 29 40.08 -54.72 -24.67
CA ARG A 29 40.04 -56.09 -24.08
C ARG A 29 41.28 -56.67 -23.36
N CYS A 30 41.10 -57.00 -22.07
CA CYS A 30 41.32 -58.37 -21.58
C CYS A 30 40.42 -58.68 -20.36
N ARG A 31 40.36 -59.94 -19.89
CA ARG A 31 39.20 -60.49 -19.16
C ARG A 31 39.61 -61.45 -18.02
N TRP A 32 38.85 -61.44 -16.92
CA TRP A 32 38.86 -62.37 -15.75
C TRP A 32 40.00 -62.26 -14.70
N ALA A 33 39.63 -61.87 -13.47
CA ALA A 33 39.57 -62.76 -12.30
C ALA A 33 38.85 -62.04 -11.14
N ALA A 34 38.16 -62.78 -10.27
CA ALA A 34 37.47 -62.23 -9.09
C ALA A 34 38.21 -62.62 -7.79
N VAL A 35 37.90 -61.96 -6.66
CA VAL A 35 37.53 -62.56 -5.35
C VAL A 35 37.68 -61.56 -4.17
N LEU A 36 36.58 -61.40 -3.41
CA LEU A 36 36.40 -60.99 -2.01
C LEU A 36 36.87 -59.62 -1.44
N ALA A 37 35.84 -58.80 -1.14
CA ALA A 37 35.47 -58.30 0.19
C ALA A 37 36.40 -57.38 1.02
N ALA A 38 35.93 -56.15 1.23
CA ALA A 38 35.72 -55.59 2.58
C ALA A 38 34.61 -54.53 2.53
N ALA A 39 33.70 -54.53 3.52
CA ALA A 39 32.65 -53.51 3.62
C ALA A 39 33.22 -52.22 4.22
N ALA A 40 33.04 -51.09 3.52
CA ALA A 40 33.24 -49.75 4.08
C ALA A 40 31.85 -49.13 4.31
N LEU A 41 31.63 -48.66 5.54
CA LEU A 41 30.33 -48.16 6.00
C LEU A 41 29.87 -46.94 5.19
N ALA A 42 28.66 -47.00 4.67
CA ALA A 42 27.93 -45.81 4.28
C ALA A 42 27.48 -45.08 5.56
N SER A 43 28.36 -44.25 6.11
CA SER A 43 27.96 -43.25 7.11
C SER A 43 27.07 -42.22 6.41
N ALA A 44 25.75 -42.43 6.47
CA ALA A 44 24.80 -41.37 6.19
C ALA A 44 25.13 -40.21 7.14
N ALA A 45 25.61 -39.11 6.59
CA ALA A 45 25.82 -37.89 7.35
C ALA A 45 24.45 -37.37 7.78
N THR A 46 24.05 -37.70 9.02
CA THR A 46 23.04 -36.90 9.71
C THR A 46 23.50 -35.44 9.64
N PRO A 47 22.65 -34.50 9.19
CA PRO A 47 23.00 -33.09 9.26
C PRO A 47 23.36 -32.77 10.71
N ALA A 48 24.53 -32.19 10.92
CA ALA A 48 24.97 -31.81 12.25
C ALA A 48 24.00 -30.75 12.77
N GLN A 49 23.09 -31.16 13.65
CA GLN A 49 22.14 -30.27 14.27
C GLN A 49 22.94 -29.32 15.17
N GLU A 50 23.08 -28.07 14.73
CA GLU A 50 23.81 -27.05 15.49
C GLU A 50 23.28 -27.01 16.92
N PRO A 51 24.17 -26.95 17.94
CA PRO A 51 23.72 -26.90 19.32
C PRO A 51 22.89 -25.63 19.50
N ALA A 52 21.58 -25.79 19.72
CA ALA A 52 20.66 -24.70 19.92
C ALA A 52 21.14 -23.86 21.13
N GLY A 53 21.73 -22.70 20.84
CA GLY A 53 22.17 -21.75 21.84
C GLY A 53 21.01 -21.36 22.76
N ALA A 54 21.31 -21.06 24.01
CA ALA A 54 20.31 -20.59 24.96
C ALA A 54 19.56 -19.37 24.35
N PRO A 55 18.22 -19.31 24.41
CA PRO A 55 17.46 -18.22 23.83
C PRO A 55 17.96 -16.86 24.33
N TRP A 56 18.09 -15.90 23.41
CA TRP A 56 18.48 -14.55 23.77
C TRP A 56 17.45 -13.94 24.72
N ASN A 57 17.90 -13.03 25.60
CA ASN A 57 16.99 -12.24 26.41
C ASN A 57 16.05 -11.45 25.48
N PRO A 58 14.70 -11.55 25.64
CA PRO A 58 13.73 -10.94 24.73
C PRO A 58 13.98 -9.46 24.43
N SER A 59 14.53 -8.67 25.36
CA SER A 59 14.83 -7.25 25.13
C SER A 59 15.95 -6.97 24.10
N TYR A 60 16.67 -8.01 23.65
CA TYR A 60 17.62 -7.94 22.54
C TYR A 60 17.01 -8.35 21.19
N VAL A 61 15.83 -8.97 21.20
CA VAL A 61 15.06 -9.37 20.02
C VAL A 61 14.00 -8.33 19.71
N ASP A 62 13.22 -7.96 20.72
CA ASP A 62 12.17 -6.95 20.68
C ASP A 62 12.16 -6.17 22.00
N PRO A 63 12.73 -4.95 22.05
CA PRO A 63 12.71 -4.11 23.24
C PRO A 63 11.32 -3.51 23.55
N HIS A 64 10.38 -3.50 22.59
CA HIS A 64 9.06 -2.87 22.75
C HIS A 64 7.93 -3.77 22.20
N PRO A 65 7.79 -5.01 22.72
CA PRO A 65 6.85 -5.99 22.17
C PRO A 65 5.42 -5.45 22.14
N ALA A 66 4.72 -5.65 21.03
CA ALA A 66 3.37 -5.16 20.80
C ALA A 66 2.49 -6.24 20.17
N ASP A 67 1.18 -6.12 20.36
CA ASP A 67 0.22 -7.07 19.79
C ASP A 67 0.35 -7.12 18.26
N GLY A 68 0.27 -8.34 17.72
CA GLY A 68 0.42 -8.62 16.28
C GLY A 68 1.86 -8.78 15.77
N ASP A 69 2.89 -8.67 16.64
CA ASP A 69 4.27 -8.92 16.25
C ASP A 69 4.54 -10.41 15.94
N LEU A 70 5.20 -10.66 14.81
CA LEU A 70 5.70 -11.97 14.41
C LEU A 70 7.18 -12.08 14.79
N VAL A 71 7.50 -12.95 15.75
CA VAL A 71 8.89 -13.22 16.16
C VAL A 71 9.36 -14.54 15.54
N LEU A 72 10.30 -14.44 14.60
CA LEU A 72 10.92 -15.58 13.94
C LEU A 72 12.25 -15.94 14.61
N PRO A 73 12.51 -17.23 14.91
CA PRO A 73 13.77 -17.67 15.52
C PRO A 73 14.93 -17.63 14.52
N MET A 74 16.16 -17.61 15.03
CA MET A 74 17.42 -17.66 14.28
C MET A 74 18.36 -18.73 14.87
N PRO A 75 19.51 -19.04 14.23
CA PRO A 75 20.59 -19.78 14.89
C PRO A 75 21.04 -19.14 16.20
N CYS A 76 21.87 -19.86 16.97
CA CYS A 76 22.48 -19.35 18.21
C CYS A 76 21.49 -18.89 19.30
N GLY A 77 20.21 -19.30 19.23
CA GLY A 77 19.15 -18.86 20.13
C GLY A 77 18.61 -17.45 19.86
N GLY A 78 18.99 -16.84 18.73
CA GLY A 78 18.53 -15.51 18.33
C GLY A 78 17.11 -15.48 17.77
N ALA A 79 16.62 -14.28 17.45
CA ALA A 79 15.35 -14.06 16.78
C ALA A 79 15.27 -12.66 16.14
N MET A 80 14.29 -12.47 15.26
CA MET A 80 13.91 -11.19 14.65
C MET A 80 12.41 -10.94 14.81
N ALA A 81 12.05 -9.71 15.18
CA ALA A 81 10.66 -9.25 15.25
C ALA A 81 10.23 -8.55 13.95
N PHE A 82 9.02 -8.88 13.47
CA PHE A 82 8.40 -8.34 12.28
C PHE A 82 7.00 -7.82 12.62
N ARG A 83 6.60 -6.72 11.98
CA ARG A 83 5.27 -6.11 12.12
C ARG A 83 4.46 -6.31 10.85
N ARG A 84 3.16 -6.59 11.01
CA ARG A 84 2.20 -6.69 9.90
C ARG A 84 1.86 -5.30 9.37
N VAL A 85 1.95 -5.10 8.07
CA VAL A 85 1.49 -3.90 7.36
C VAL A 85 0.31 -4.29 6.48
N GLU A 86 -0.86 -3.72 6.75
CA GLU A 86 -2.07 -3.95 5.97
C GLU A 86 -2.14 -3.04 4.73
N VAL A 87 -2.76 -3.58 3.69
CA VAL A 87 -3.03 -2.93 2.41
C VAL A 87 -4.46 -3.28 1.99
N GLU A 88 -5.25 -2.29 1.58
CA GLU A 88 -6.60 -2.51 1.05
C GLU A 88 -6.55 -3.36 -0.22
N SER A 89 -7.52 -4.26 -0.43
CA SER A 89 -7.54 -5.11 -1.63
C SER A 89 -8.95 -5.60 -1.95
N GLY A 90 -9.40 -5.39 -3.18
CA GLY A 90 -10.70 -5.88 -3.69
C GLY A 90 -10.65 -7.23 -4.42
N GLY A 91 -9.57 -8.01 -4.31
CA GLY A 91 -9.37 -9.25 -5.07
C GLY A 91 -7.89 -9.65 -5.21
N TRP A 92 -7.60 -10.78 -5.85
CA TRP A 92 -6.23 -11.29 -6.00
C TRP A 92 -5.32 -10.42 -6.88
N LEU A 93 -5.88 -9.76 -7.90
CA LEU A 93 -5.21 -8.78 -8.77
C LEU A 93 -5.35 -7.32 -8.30
N ASN A 94 -6.16 -7.05 -7.28
CA ASN A 94 -6.41 -5.70 -6.84
C ASN A 94 -5.26 -5.17 -5.98
N ASP A 95 -4.74 -4.00 -6.35
CA ASP A 95 -3.71 -3.27 -5.63
C ASP A 95 -4.20 -1.91 -5.12
N MET A 96 -3.55 -1.41 -4.07
CA MET A 96 -3.80 -0.10 -3.52
C MET A 96 -2.91 0.91 -4.24
N GLN A 97 -3.51 1.80 -5.02
CA GLN A 97 -2.79 2.93 -5.60
C GLN A 97 -2.45 3.96 -4.51
N VAL A 98 -1.17 4.31 -4.40
CA VAL A 98 -0.61 5.25 -3.42
C VAL A 98 0.24 6.32 -4.11
N MET A 99 0.25 7.53 -3.55
CA MET A 99 1.12 8.61 -4.02
C MET A 99 2.40 8.63 -3.19
N LEU A 100 3.50 8.23 -3.81
CA LEU A 100 4.85 8.23 -3.22
C LEU A 100 5.66 9.41 -3.76
N GLY A 101 6.83 9.67 -3.17
CA GLY A 101 7.67 10.81 -3.53
C GLY A 101 7.38 12.08 -2.73
N GLY A 102 8.31 13.03 -2.80
CA GLY A 102 8.33 14.29 -2.06
C GLY A 102 7.80 15.45 -2.89
N SER A 103 7.67 16.61 -2.24
CA SER A 103 7.19 17.86 -2.86
C SER A 103 8.32 18.82 -3.28
N ASP A 104 9.57 18.37 -3.22
CA ASP A 104 10.77 19.20 -3.39
C ASP A 104 11.07 19.44 -4.88
N PRO A 105 10.92 20.67 -5.41
CA PRO A 105 11.06 20.94 -6.84
C PRO A 105 12.49 20.76 -7.34
N ASP A 106 13.50 20.96 -6.47
CA ASP A 106 14.91 20.87 -6.85
C ASP A 106 15.37 19.40 -7.00
N LEU A 107 14.66 18.47 -6.36
CA LEU A 107 14.90 17.03 -6.43
C LEU A 107 13.92 16.31 -7.36
N GLY A 108 13.19 17.06 -8.21
CA GLY A 108 12.10 16.52 -9.02
C GLY A 108 12.46 15.43 -10.04
N VAL A 109 13.75 15.23 -10.36
CA VAL A 109 14.24 14.14 -11.21
C VAL A 109 14.60 12.88 -10.40
N VAL A 110 14.72 13.02 -9.07
CA VAL A 110 15.10 11.96 -8.13
C VAL A 110 13.88 11.44 -7.39
N ASP A 111 13.17 12.30 -6.65
CA ASP A 111 12.14 11.89 -5.68
C ASP A 111 10.75 12.55 -5.82
N ASP A 112 10.45 13.20 -6.96
CA ASP A 112 9.12 13.82 -7.25
C ASP A 112 7.94 12.88 -7.00
N ARG A 113 6.77 13.46 -6.75
CA ARG A 113 5.51 12.73 -6.57
C ARG A 113 5.23 11.84 -7.77
N ARG A 114 4.87 10.60 -7.49
CA ARG A 114 4.51 9.59 -8.49
C ARG A 114 3.43 8.67 -7.96
N SER A 115 2.62 8.16 -8.88
CA SER A 115 1.79 7.02 -8.56
C SER A 115 2.67 5.77 -8.36
N ALA A 116 2.28 4.94 -7.41
CA ALA A 116 2.76 3.60 -7.23
C ALA A 116 1.58 2.72 -6.84
N ASN A 117 1.71 1.41 -7.05
CA ASN A 117 0.75 0.44 -6.57
C ASN A 117 1.42 -0.45 -5.53
N ILE A 118 0.68 -0.85 -4.50
CA ILE A 118 1.14 -1.78 -3.47
C ILE A 118 0.07 -2.83 -3.19
N ALA A 119 0.48 -4.07 -2.96
CA ALA A 119 -0.38 -5.16 -2.52
C ALA A 119 0.36 -6.02 -1.49
N GLY A 120 -0.34 -6.51 -0.48
CA GLY A 120 0.24 -7.43 0.50
C GLY A 120 0.44 -8.85 -0.07
N ALA A 121 1.52 -9.52 0.33
CA ALA A 121 1.78 -10.89 -0.12
C ALA A 121 0.73 -11.90 0.38
N PHE A 122 0.29 -11.75 1.64
CA PHE A 122 -0.58 -12.68 2.35
C PHE A 122 -2.02 -12.17 2.44
N THR A 123 -2.99 -13.08 2.48
CA THR A 123 -4.41 -12.76 2.71
C THR A 123 -4.86 -13.17 4.11
N PRO A 124 -5.60 -12.32 4.85
CA PRO A 124 -6.13 -12.67 6.17
C PRO A 124 -7.11 -13.85 6.11
N THR A 125 -7.09 -14.68 7.15
CA THR A 125 -8.04 -15.80 7.28
C THR A 125 -9.48 -15.28 7.36
N GLY A 126 -10.27 -15.54 6.32
CA GLY A 126 -11.70 -15.18 6.28
C GLY A 126 -12.01 -13.77 5.79
N ASP A 127 -11.01 -12.96 5.41
CA ASP A 127 -11.20 -11.62 4.87
C ASP A 127 -10.35 -11.43 3.59
N GLN A 128 -11.02 -11.17 2.46
CA GLN A 128 -10.38 -10.89 1.17
C GLN A 128 -10.37 -9.38 0.84
N THR A 129 -10.92 -8.53 1.71
CA THR A 129 -10.96 -7.06 1.51
C THR A 129 -9.63 -6.36 1.84
N ARG A 130 -8.65 -7.14 2.33
CA ARG A 130 -7.32 -6.69 2.70
C ARG A 130 -6.28 -7.74 2.34
N ARG A 131 -5.06 -7.29 2.14
CA ARG A 131 -3.86 -8.13 2.10
C ARG A 131 -2.81 -7.52 3.03
N TYR A 132 -1.78 -8.27 3.37
CA TYR A 132 -0.71 -7.76 4.21
C TYR A 132 0.65 -8.36 3.86
N TYR A 133 1.70 -7.66 4.26
CA TYR A 133 3.07 -8.18 4.28
C TYR A 133 3.64 -7.96 5.68
N TYR A 134 4.73 -8.67 5.99
CA TYR A 134 5.50 -8.41 7.20
C TYR A 134 6.74 -7.62 6.84
N VAL A 135 7.08 -6.61 7.64
CA VAL A 135 8.34 -5.87 7.56
C VAL A 135 9.07 -5.97 8.89
N GLY A 136 10.40 -6.01 8.87
CA GLY A 136 11.22 -6.00 10.07
C GLY A 136 10.84 -4.81 10.95
N LYS A 137 10.54 -5.06 12.22
CA LYS A 137 10.14 -4.01 13.18
C LYS A 137 11.27 -3.02 13.43
N TYR A 138 12.50 -3.51 13.27
CA TYR A 138 13.78 -2.81 13.38
C TYR A 138 14.64 -3.09 12.15
N GLU A 139 15.71 -2.32 11.99
CA GLU A 139 16.85 -2.66 11.11
C GLU A 139 17.46 -4.01 11.51
N VAL A 140 18.08 -4.75 10.58
CA VAL A 140 18.83 -5.97 10.90
C VAL A 140 20.03 -5.60 11.76
N THR A 141 20.21 -6.27 12.89
CA THR A 141 21.30 -5.96 13.84
C THR A 141 22.58 -6.76 13.59
N ARG A 142 23.69 -6.27 14.11
CA ARG A 142 25.00 -6.97 14.06
C ARG A 142 24.96 -8.36 14.68
N SER A 143 24.27 -8.53 15.81
CA SER A 143 24.14 -9.86 16.44
C SER A 143 23.29 -10.80 15.59
N GLN A 144 22.21 -10.34 14.96
CA GLN A 144 21.41 -11.17 14.04
C GLN A 144 22.22 -11.58 12.80
N TYR A 145 23.01 -10.66 12.24
CA TYR A 145 23.92 -10.95 11.13
C TYR A 145 24.99 -12.00 11.51
N GLN A 146 25.61 -11.85 12.68
CA GLN A 146 26.61 -12.79 13.22
C GLN A 146 26.01 -14.18 13.51
N ALA A 147 24.82 -14.24 14.12
CA ALA A 147 24.14 -15.49 14.42
C ALA A 147 23.88 -16.32 13.15
N LEU A 148 23.43 -15.70 12.07
CA LEU A 148 23.20 -16.39 10.79
C LEU A 148 24.51 -16.83 10.09
N ALA A 149 25.63 -16.20 10.43
CA ALA A 149 26.96 -16.63 9.99
C ALA A 149 27.59 -17.73 10.88
N GLY A 150 26.87 -18.23 11.89
CA GLY A 150 27.35 -19.22 12.86
C GLY A 150 28.22 -18.64 13.99
N ASP A 151 28.38 -17.31 14.06
CA ASP A 151 29.14 -16.63 15.11
C ASP A 151 28.26 -16.41 16.34
N CYS A 152 28.07 -17.47 17.13
CA CYS A 152 27.20 -17.51 18.32
C CYS A 152 27.73 -16.73 19.54
N LYS A 153 28.23 -15.51 19.34
CA LYS A 153 28.54 -14.58 20.43
C LYS A 153 27.27 -14.19 21.18
N ALA A 154 27.40 -14.01 22.50
CA ALA A 154 26.29 -13.53 23.32
C ALA A 154 25.83 -12.13 22.84
N PRO A 155 24.51 -11.88 22.75
CA PRO A 155 24.00 -10.57 22.32
C PRO A 155 24.43 -9.48 23.31
N SER A 156 24.71 -8.29 22.78
CA SER A 156 25.15 -7.13 23.55
C SER A 156 24.46 -5.85 23.07
N MET A 157 24.55 -4.77 23.83
CA MET A 157 23.94 -3.50 23.42
C MET A 157 24.55 -2.96 22.12
N GLN A 158 25.87 -3.16 21.91
CA GLN A 158 26.52 -2.87 20.63
C GLN A 158 26.11 -3.86 19.53
N GLY A 159 25.78 -5.10 19.91
CA GLY A 159 25.22 -6.10 19.01
C GLY A 159 23.83 -5.76 18.48
N ARG A 160 23.07 -4.89 19.18
CA ARG A 160 21.80 -4.30 18.74
C ARG A 160 21.94 -3.10 17.82
N GLU A 161 23.15 -2.61 17.56
CA GLU A 161 23.37 -1.64 16.47
C GLU A 161 23.05 -2.32 15.13
N PRO A 162 22.49 -1.61 14.14
CA PRO A 162 22.28 -2.14 12.80
C PRO A 162 23.57 -2.68 12.19
N ILE A 163 23.44 -3.75 11.40
CA ILE A 163 24.52 -4.16 10.50
C ILE A 163 24.64 -3.12 9.38
N VAL A 164 25.87 -2.62 9.22
CA VAL A 164 26.27 -1.62 8.23
C VAL A 164 27.65 -1.99 7.71
N ASP A 165 28.13 -1.30 6.67
CA ASP A 165 29.34 -1.67 5.93
C ASP A 165 29.21 -3.06 5.27
N ILE A 166 28.00 -3.38 4.84
CA ILE A 166 27.65 -4.54 4.01
C ILE A 166 27.23 -4.07 2.61
N SER A 167 27.37 -4.94 1.62
CA SER A 167 26.92 -4.65 0.26
C SER A 167 25.47 -5.08 0.03
N TRP A 168 24.88 -4.61 -1.06
CA TRP A 168 23.57 -5.07 -1.51
C TRP A 168 23.49 -6.60 -1.72
N PHE A 169 24.58 -7.20 -2.19
CA PHE A 169 24.67 -8.65 -2.37
C PHE A 169 24.70 -9.39 -1.03
N ASP A 170 25.40 -8.87 -0.02
CA ASP A 170 25.38 -9.43 1.34
C ASP A 170 23.98 -9.38 1.96
N GLY A 171 23.22 -8.30 1.70
CA GLY A 171 21.82 -8.18 2.10
C GLY A 171 20.91 -9.23 1.48
N LEU A 172 21.10 -9.55 0.19
CA LEU A 172 20.41 -10.68 -0.45
C LEU A 172 20.83 -12.03 0.13
N THR A 173 22.13 -12.27 0.30
CA THR A 173 22.67 -13.52 0.87
C THR A 173 22.19 -13.74 2.30
N PHE A 174 22.03 -12.68 3.10
CA PHE A 174 21.43 -12.77 4.44
C PHE A 174 19.95 -13.18 4.37
N ALA A 175 19.16 -12.58 3.47
CA ALA A 175 17.75 -12.92 3.29
C ALA A 175 17.54 -14.36 2.79
N GLU A 176 18.37 -14.81 1.85
CA GLU A 176 18.43 -16.18 1.32
C GLU A 176 18.72 -17.18 2.45
N ARG A 177 19.87 -17.06 3.12
CA ARG A 177 20.28 -17.98 4.20
C ARG A 177 19.29 -18.01 5.35
N TYR A 178 18.66 -16.88 5.67
CA TYR A 178 17.68 -16.85 6.76
C TYR A 178 16.39 -17.57 6.36
N THR A 179 15.96 -17.42 5.10
CA THR A 179 14.85 -18.19 4.54
C THR A 179 15.16 -19.68 4.56
N GLU A 180 16.34 -20.10 4.10
CA GLU A 180 16.75 -21.52 4.12
C GLU A 180 16.76 -22.10 5.54
N TRP A 181 17.35 -21.36 6.49
CA TRP A 181 17.39 -21.80 7.89
C TRP A 181 16.00 -21.93 8.50
N LEU A 182 15.10 -20.96 8.27
CA LEU A 182 13.71 -21.03 8.73
C LEU A 182 12.95 -22.18 8.08
N MET A 183 13.16 -22.42 6.79
CA MET A 183 12.54 -23.55 6.07
C MET A 183 13.00 -24.91 6.59
N ALA A 184 14.23 -25.01 7.12
CA ALA A 184 14.75 -26.23 7.74
C ALA A 184 14.38 -26.39 9.22
N ASN A 185 14.29 -25.30 10.00
CA ASN A 185 14.23 -25.35 11.47
C ASN A 185 12.94 -24.80 12.11
N ALA A 186 12.14 -24.00 11.39
CA ALA A 186 10.98 -23.29 11.93
C ALA A 186 9.88 -23.01 10.88
N ARG A 187 9.71 -23.92 9.91
CA ARG A 187 8.84 -23.73 8.74
C ARG A 187 7.36 -23.54 9.09
N ASP A 188 6.94 -24.08 10.23
CA ASP A 188 5.63 -23.91 10.84
C ASP A 188 5.36 -22.47 11.33
N LYS A 189 6.41 -21.70 11.63
CA LYS A 189 6.32 -20.31 12.09
C LYS A 189 6.33 -19.28 10.95
N LEU A 190 6.72 -19.69 9.74
CA LEU A 190 6.65 -18.82 8.57
C LEU A 190 5.16 -18.58 8.20
N PRO A 191 4.76 -17.32 7.92
CA PRO A 191 3.44 -17.03 7.37
C PRO A 191 3.27 -17.75 6.04
N LYS A 192 2.04 -18.16 5.72
CA LYS A 192 1.73 -18.93 4.51
C LYS A 192 0.74 -18.19 3.63
N GLU A 193 0.87 -18.39 2.32
CA GLU A 193 -0.14 -18.06 1.33
C GLU A 193 -0.51 -19.35 0.61
N GLY A 194 -1.75 -19.83 0.79
CA GLY A 194 -2.09 -21.22 0.51
C GLY A 194 -1.19 -22.20 1.30
N GLU A 195 -0.65 -23.21 0.62
CA GLU A 195 0.28 -24.18 1.23
C GLU A 195 1.75 -23.74 1.19
N LEU A 196 2.07 -22.58 0.58
CA LEU A 196 3.44 -22.11 0.43
C LEU A 196 3.84 -21.22 1.60
N SER A 197 4.95 -21.59 2.25
CA SER A 197 5.63 -20.77 3.25
C SER A 197 6.20 -19.51 2.59
N GLY A 198 6.13 -18.38 3.29
CA GLY A 198 6.77 -17.14 2.89
C GLY A 198 8.30 -17.20 2.96
N TYR A 199 8.94 -16.22 2.33
CA TYR A 199 10.40 -16.06 2.24
C TYR A 199 10.81 -14.61 2.49
N LEU A 200 12.06 -14.38 2.88
CA LEU A 200 12.58 -13.06 3.18
C LEU A 200 13.28 -12.44 1.97
N ARG A 201 13.20 -11.11 1.85
CA ARG A 201 13.96 -10.29 0.90
C ARG A 201 14.10 -8.86 1.40
N LEU A 202 14.91 -8.06 0.71
CA LEU A 202 14.87 -6.60 0.85
C LEU A 202 13.46 -6.06 0.46
N PRO A 203 13.01 -4.94 1.04
CA PRO A 203 11.75 -4.29 0.69
C PRO A 203 11.79 -3.74 -0.74
N THR A 204 10.64 -3.67 -1.42
CA THR A 204 10.50 -2.80 -2.60
C THR A 204 10.50 -1.34 -2.17
N GLU A 205 10.71 -0.44 -3.13
CA GLU A 205 10.57 1.00 -2.93
C GLU A 205 9.20 1.36 -2.33
N ALA A 206 8.14 0.76 -2.86
CA ALA A 206 6.77 1.05 -2.48
C ALA A 206 6.43 0.50 -1.08
N GLU A 207 6.84 -0.74 -0.79
CA GLU A 207 6.66 -1.35 0.54
C GLU A 207 7.36 -0.56 1.64
N TRP A 208 8.58 -0.10 1.37
CA TRP A 208 9.34 0.66 2.35
C TRP A 208 8.71 2.02 2.62
N GLU A 209 8.39 2.79 1.56
CA GLU A 209 7.90 4.16 1.72
C GLU A 209 6.46 4.19 2.26
N PHE A 210 5.60 3.26 1.83
CA PHE A 210 4.27 3.09 2.41
C PHE A 210 4.35 2.79 3.91
N ALA A 211 5.22 1.85 4.30
CA ALA A 211 5.45 1.52 5.71
C ALA A 211 6.05 2.71 6.49
N ALA A 212 7.01 3.44 5.91
CA ALA A 212 7.65 4.60 6.56
C ALA A 212 6.66 5.74 6.83
N ARG A 213 5.76 6.03 5.88
CA ARG A 213 4.69 7.04 5.99
C ARG A 213 3.58 6.67 6.99
N GLY A 214 3.49 5.39 7.40
CA GLY A 214 2.48 4.89 8.33
C GLY A 214 1.33 4.11 7.67
N GLY A 215 1.38 3.88 6.36
CA GLY A 215 0.41 3.05 5.62
C GLY A 215 -1.05 3.41 5.88
N MET A 216 -1.89 2.40 6.11
CA MET A 216 -3.31 2.56 6.48
C MET A 216 -3.54 3.09 7.91
N ALA A 217 -2.52 3.23 8.76
CA ALA A 217 -2.68 3.69 10.14
C ALA A 217 -2.76 5.22 10.27
N VAL A 218 -2.67 5.95 9.15
CA VAL A 218 -2.71 7.42 9.09
C VAL A 218 -3.76 7.90 8.08
N SER A 219 -4.18 9.16 8.16
CA SER A 219 -5.10 9.70 7.15
C SER A 219 -4.40 9.89 5.80
N ALA A 220 -5.17 10.00 4.71
CA ALA A 220 -4.60 10.30 3.39
C ALA A 220 -3.85 11.67 3.35
N LEU A 221 -4.24 12.61 4.22
CA LEU A 221 -3.56 13.90 4.39
C LEU A 221 -2.19 13.71 5.06
N ASP A 222 -2.14 12.94 6.15
CA ASP A 222 -0.89 12.63 6.86
C ASP A 222 0.07 11.83 5.98
N PHE A 223 -0.46 10.82 5.26
CA PHE A 223 0.31 10.01 4.31
C PHE A 223 0.95 10.85 3.20
N ALA A 224 0.26 11.91 2.77
CA ALA A 224 0.73 12.83 1.73
C ALA A 224 1.78 13.85 2.21
N GLY A 225 2.13 13.87 3.51
CA GLY A 225 3.23 14.67 4.06
C GLY A 225 4.60 14.07 3.80
N ASP A 226 5.68 14.87 3.87
CA ASP A 226 7.04 14.37 3.57
C ASP A 226 7.62 13.46 4.69
N ARG A 227 7.03 13.49 5.89
CA ARG A 227 7.36 12.62 7.05
C ARG A 227 6.07 12.07 7.68
N PRO A 228 6.10 10.89 8.31
CA PRO A 228 4.96 10.41 9.11
C PRO A 228 4.67 11.33 10.29
N PRO A 229 3.45 11.28 10.88
CA PRO A 229 3.10 12.00 12.10
C PRO A 229 4.08 11.77 13.27
N MET A 230 4.55 12.85 13.89
CA MET A 230 5.48 12.85 15.02
C MET A 230 4.95 13.73 16.17
N PRO A 231 3.80 13.37 16.79
CA PRO A 231 3.08 14.25 17.72
C PRO A 231 3.84 14.54 19.03
N GLU A 232 4.75 13.66 19.46
CA GLU A 232 5.43 13.78 20.75
C GLU A 232 6.90 14.16 20.60
N GLY A 233 7.20 15.47 20.64
CA GLY A 233 8.58 15.98 20.67
C GLY A 233 9.22 16.23 19.29
N GLY A 234 8.51 15.98 18.19
CA GLY A 234 9.01 16.23 16.84
C GLY A 234 10.20 15.34 16.43
N PRO A 235 10.93 15.68 15.35
CA PRO A 235 11.93 14.80 14.74
C PRO A 235 12.99 14.20 15.69
N THR A 236 13.41 14.93 16.72
CA THR A 236 14.40 14.47 17.72
C THR A 236 13.92 13.29 18.56
N ALA A 237 12.61 13.05 18.66
CA ALA A 237 12.04 11.92 19.39
C ALA A 237 11.84 10.65 18.54
N TYR A 238 12.03 10.73 17.22
CA TYR A 238 11.74 9.65 16.26
C TYR A 238 12.90 9.33 15.29
N ILE A 239 13.84 10.27 15.07
CA ILE A 239 14.90 10.17 14.05
C ILE A 239 16.30 10.31 14.69
N TRP A 240 17.19 9.36 14.39
CA TRP A 240 18.63 9.50 14.64
C TRP A 240 19.31 10.19 13.45
N PHE A 241 19.64 11.48 13.58
CA PHE A 241 20.15 12.33 12.50
C PHE A 241 21.47 13.02 12.86
N GLN A 242 22.08 13.70 11.87
CA GLN A 242 23.32 14.45 12.05
C GLN A 242 23.19 15.58 13.09
N GLY A 243 23.80 15.40 14.25
CA GLY A 243 23.94 16.47 15.23
C GLY A 243 24.43 15.95 16.58
N SER A 244 25.13 16.80 17.34
CA SER A 244 25.60 16.47 18.70
C SER A 244 24.48 16.22 19.70
N GLN A 245 23.27 16.74 19.43
CA GLN A 245 22.06 16.55 20.22
C GLN A 245 21.14 15.41 19.71
N SER A 246 21.55 14.70 18.66
CA SER A 246 20.87 13.50 18.15
C SER A 246 21.91 12.38 18.04
N ALA A 247 22.26 11.92 16.84
CA ALA A 247 23.06 10.70 16.70
C ALA A 247 24.53 10.87 17.16
N GLY A 248 25.06 12.09 17.24
CA GLY A 248 26.42 12.34 17.71
C GLY A 248 27.52 11.79 16.79
N GLY A 249 27.23 11.56 15.51
CA GLY A 249 28.17 11.01 14.53
C GLY A 249 28.42 9.51 14.66
N ARG A 250 27.55 8.79 15.39
CA ARG A 250 27.57 7.32 15.53
C ARG A 250 26.19 6.74 15.25
N ILE A 251 26.18 5.46 14.88
CA ILE A 251 24.98 4.63 14.85
C ILE A 251 24.52 4.30 16.29
N HIS A 252 23.25 3.96 16.47
CA HIS A 252 22.69 3.62 17.79
C HIS A 252 22.01 2.24 17.77
N PRO A 253 21.89 1.58 18.94
CA PRO A 253 21.08 0.38 19.09
C PRO A 253 19.63 0.60 18.62
N MET A 254 19.06 -0.40 17.95
CA MET A 254 17.68 -0.36 17.45
C MET A 254 16.65 -0.06 18.56
N GLY A 255 15.60 0.67 18.21
CA GLY A 255 14.43 0.87 19.07
C GLY A 255 14.65 1.76 20.29
N LEU A 256 15.55 2.74 20.21
CA LEU A 256 15.76 3.71 21.31
C LEU A 256 14.90 4.98 21.20
N LEU A 257 14.37 5.28 20.01
CA LEU A 257 13.45 6.39 19.76
C LEU A 257 12.01 5.89 19.62
N LYS A 258 11.05 6.80 19.44
CA LYS A 258 9.63 6.46 19.23
C LYS A 258 9.40 5.84 17.85
N PRO A 259 8.46 4.89 17.71
CA PRO A 259 8.11 4.31 16.42
C PRO A 259 7.23 5.26 15.60
N ASN A 260 7.10 4.97 14.31
CA ASN A 260 6.06 5.56 13.47
C ASN A 260 4.66 4.96 13.79
N PRO A 261 3.57 5.45 13.18
CA PRO A 261 2.21 4.99 13.49
C PRO A 261 1.92 3.49 13.29
N LEU A 262 2.74 2.75 12.54
CA LEU A 262 2.63 1.29 12.40
C LEU A 262 3.34 0.52 13.52
N GLY A 263 4.07 1.20 14.42
CA GLY A 263 4.93 0.55 15.42
C GLY A 263 6.30 0.14 14.88
N LEU A 264 6.72 0.72 13.74
CA LEU A 264 8.05 0.50 13.15
C LEU A 264 9.04 1.52 13.68
N TYR A 265 10.21 1.04 14.08
CA TYR A 265 11.28 1.85 14.65
C TYR A 265 12.38 2.11 13.62
N ASP A 266 13.06 3.23 13.77
CA ASP A 266 14.25 3.61 13.00
C ASP A 266 14.00 3.60 11.47
N MET A 267 12.76 3.84 11.03
CA MET A 267 12.39 3.98 9.59
C MET A 267 12.95 5.26 8.95
N LEU A 268 13.49 6.19 9.76
CA LEU A 268 14.11 7.43 9.31
C LEU A 268 15.32 7.70 10.20
N GLY A 269 16.47 7.95 9.58
CA GLY A 269 17.75 8.06 10.27
C GLY A 269 18.34 6.71 10.70
N ASN A 270 19.24 6.75 11.68
CA ASN A 270 20.09 5.62 12.11
C ASN A 270 20.95 5.08 10.98
N ALA A 271 20.57 4.02 10.25
CA ALA A 271 21.21 3.63 8.99
C ALA A 271 20.26 3.75 7.79
N SER A 272 20.82 4.14 6.65
CA SER A 272 20.09 4.14 5.38
C SER A 272 19.85 2.70 4.92
N GLU A 273 18.62 2.36 4.55
CA GLU A 273 18.22 0.98 4.26
C GLU A 273 18.25 0.66 2.76
N MET A 274 18.79 -0.51 2.38
CA MET A 274 18.85 -0.98 0.98
C MET A 274 17.52 -1.53 0.45
N MET A 275 17.13 -1.13 -0.76
CA MET A 275 15.93 -1.63 -1.46
C MET A 275 16.23 -2.80 -2.41
N PHE A 276 15.22 -3.60 -2.73
CA PHE A 276 15.30 -4.74 -3.64
C PHE A 276 15.41 -4.37 -5.13
N GLU A 277 14.87 -3.23 -5.55
CA GLU A 277 14.80 -2.83 -6.96
C GLU A 277 15.86 -1.77 -7.33
N PRO A 278 16.29 -1.71 -8.60
CA PRO A 278 17.27 -0.73 -9.05
C PRO A 278 16.68 0.68 -9.09
N PHE A 279 17.54 1.67 -8.89
CA PHE A 279 17.20 3.08 -9.00
C PHE A 279 16.72 3.42 -10.41
N ARG A 280 15.73 4.31 -10.48
CA ARG A 280 15.19 4.88 -11.71
C ARG A 280 14.85 6.34 -11.44
N LEU A 281 15.27 7.24 -12.33
CA LEU A 281 14.92 8.66 -12.27
C LEU A 281 13.39 8.83 -12.36
N ASN A 282 12.83 9.89 -11.76
CA ASN A 282 11.45 10.27 -12.03
C ASN A 282 11.33 10.95 -13.41
N ARG A 283 10.25 10.66 -14.13
CA ARG A 283 9.84 11.29 -15.39
C ARG A 283 8.39 11.76 -15.27
N ARG A 284 8.16 12.75 -14.40
CA ARG A 284 6.87 13.41 -14.12
C ARG A 284 5.74 12.43 -13.82
N GLY A 285 5.59 12.07 -12.55
CA GLY A 285 4.52 11.19 -12.08
C GLY A 285 4.78 9.68 -12.23
N ARG A 286 5.89 9.27 -12.85
CA ARG A 286 6.29 7.86 -13.03
C ARG A 286 7.81 7.68 -13.07
N LEU A 287 8.28 6.46 -12.86
CA LEU A 287 9.70 6.13 -13.02
C LEU A 287 10.12 6.06 -14.51
N HIS A 288 11.37 6.43 -14.77
CA HIS A 288 12.05 6.30 -16.06
C HIS A 288 12.35 4.83 -16.41
N GLY A 289 12.62 4.53 -17.69
CA GLY A 289 12.85 3.16 -18.15
C GLY A 289 14.27 2.62 -17.89
N GLN A 290 15.23 3.50 -17.63
CA GLN A 290 16.62 3.12 -17.33
C GLN A 290 16.74 2.68 -15.86
N ALA A 291 17.16 1.43 -15.65
CA ALA A 291 17.63 0.95 -14.37
C ALA A 291 19.09 1.37 -14.13
N GLY A 292 19.39 1.86 -12.93
CA GLY A 292 20.71 2.26 -12.49
C GLY A 292 21.26 1.35 -11.39
N GLY A 293 21.93 1.95 -10.40
CA GLY A 293 22.45 1.31 -9.20
C GLY A 293 21.35 0.83 -8.23
N PHE A 294 21.72 0.44 -7.01
CA PHE A 294 20.72 0.12 -5.97
C PHE A 294 20.27 1.41 -5.25
N ILE A 295 19.12 1.33 -4.60
CA ILE A 295 18.53 2.45 -3.86
C ILE A 295 18.79 2.27 -2.37
N ILE A 296 19.14 3.36 -1.69
CA ILE A 296 19.05 3.46 -0.23
C ILE A 296 17.98 4.49 0.18
N ARG A 297 17.39 4.30 1.37
CA ARG A 297 16.26 5.09 1.91
C ARG A 297 16.46 5.51 3.36
N GLY A 298 15.66 6.51 3.77
CA GLY A 298 15.47 6.90 5.16
C GLY A 298 16.51 7.85 5.73
N GLY A 299 17.65 8.02 5.05
CA GLY A 299 18.78 8.75 5.58
C GLY A 299 19.41 8.03 6.78
N ASP A 300 20.39 8.66 7.40
CA ASP A 300 21.23 8.02 8.42
C ASP A 300 21.75 9.01 9.47
N PHE A 301 22.54 8.49 10.42
CA PHE A 301 23.18 9.25 11.49
C PHE A 301 24.13 10.39 11.03
N LEU A 302 24.44 10.49 9.74
CA LEU A 302 25.23 11.55 9.10
C LEU A 302 24.39 12.50 8.25
N THR A 303 23.12 12.21 8.04
CA THR A 303 22.20 13.01 7.22
C THR A 303 21.57 14.13 8.05
N PRO A 304 21.55 15.39 7.58
CA PRO A 304 20.83 16.49 8.21
C PRO A 304 19.32 16.20 8.33
N VAL A 305 18.70 16.59 9.46
CA VAL A 305 17.28 16.24 9.73
C VAL A 305 16.31 16.80 8.68
N ASP A 306 16.61 17.98 8.13
CA ASP A 306 15.87 18.64 7.06
C ASP A 306 15.88 17.83 5.74
N GLN A 307 16.94 17.07 5.49
CA GLN A 307 17.09 16.21 4.31
C GLN A 307 16.49 14.80 4.51
N ILE A 308 16.22 14.39 5.75
CA ILE A 308 15.55 13.13 6.07
C ILE A 308 14.04 13.27 5.84
N ARG A 309 13.54 12.59 4.81
CA ARG A 309 12.11 12.47 4.44
C ARG A 309 11.81 11.02 4.07
N SER A 310 10.54 10.64 4.09
CA SER A 310 10.08 9.32 3.63
C SER A 310 10.35 9.09 2.13
N ALA A 311 10.31 10.14 1.33
CA ALA A 311 10.65 10.10 -0.10
C ALA A 311 12.15 10.08 -0.40
N THR A 312 13.02 10.48 0.54
CA THR A 312 14.45 10.68 0.28
C THR A 312 15.09 9.36 -0.15
N ARG A 313 15.59 9.35 -1.39
CA ARG A 313 16.20 8.18 -2.03
C ARG A 313 17.55 8.57 -2.64
N THR A 314 18.53 7.69 -2.48
CA THR A 314 19.86 7.88 -3.07
C THR A 314 20.23 6.67 -3.91
N GLU A 315 20.81 6.92 -5.09
CA GLU A 315 21.40 5.89 -5.94
C GLU A 315 22.83 5.61 -5.49
N LEU A 316 23.18 4.32 -5.34
CA LEU A 316 24.56 3.88 -5.16
C LEU A 316 24.94 2.86 -6.24
N PRO A 317 26.14 2.94 -6.83
CA PRO A 317 26.61 1.95 -7.78
C PRO A 317 26.82 0.62 -7.05
N TYR A 318 26.50 -0.52 -7.69
CA TYR A 318 26.71 -1.85 -7.09
C TYR A 318 28.17 -2.15 -6.77
N PHE A 319 29.11 -1.53 -7.49
CA PHE A 319 30.55 -1.69 -7.34
C PHE A 319 31.24 -0.35 -7.18
N SER A 320 32.33 -0.32 -6.41
CA SER A 320 33.13 0.87 -6.18
C SER A 320 34.32 0.91 -7.13
N GLU A 321 34.37 1.91 -8.01
CA GLU A 321 35.52 2.21 -8.89
C GLU A 321 36.85 2.37 -8.11
N ARG A 322 36.79 2.71 -6.81
CA ARG A 322 37.99 2.87 -5.97
C ARG A 322 38.56 1.54 -5.47
N SER A 323 37.71 0.59 -5.07
CA SER A 323 38.15 -0.69 -4.49
C SER A 323 38.11 -1.85 -5.47
N GLY A 324 37.36 -1.73 -6.57
CA GLY A 324 37.02 -2.83 -7.47
C GLY A 324 36.05 -3.86 -6.86
N GLY A 325 35.62 -3.68 -5.61
CA GLY A 325 34.70 -4.55 -4.89
C GLY A 325 33.26 -4.05 -4.94
N ALA A 326 32.34 -4.84 -4.37
CA ALA A 326 30.97 -4.40 -4.13
C ALA A 326 30.95 -3.16 -3.22
N THR A 327 30.01 -2.24 -3.46
CA THR A 327 29.90 -1.01 -2.66
C THR A 327 29.39 -1.31 -1.27
N THR A 328 30.18 -0.92 -0.25
CA THR A 328 29.77 -0.87 1.16
C THR A 328 29.92 0.55 1.68
N LEU A 329 29.12 0.91 2.67
CA LEU A 329 29.20 2.19 3.38
C LEU A 329 28.86 1.99 4.86
N ARG A 330 29.61 2.66 5.75
CA ARG A 330 29.47 2.54 7.22
C ARG A 330 28.13 3.01 7.80
N GLN A 331 27.25 3.55 6.97
CA GLN A 331 25.94 4.06 7.32
C GLN A 331 24.81 3.45 6.48
N VAL A 332 25.13 2.47 5.61
CA VAL A 332 24.14 1.72 4.82
C VAL A 332 23.97 0.34 5.43
N GLY A 333 22.74 0.04 5.81
CA GLY A 333 22.30 -1.23 6.38
C GLY A 333 21.09 -1.78 5.66
N MET A 334 20.27 -2.58 6.35
CA MET A 334 19.15 -3.27 5.74
C MET A 334 17.99 -3.52 6.70
N ARG A 335 16.80 -3.64 6.13
CA ARG A 335 15.60 -4.21 6.73
C ARG A 335 15.08 -5.31 5.82
N LEU A 336 14.34 -6.26 6.36
CA LEU A 336 13.74 -7.35 5.59
C LEU A 336 12.22 -7.22 5.54
N VAL A 337 11.62 -7.71 4.47
CA VAL A 337 10.20 -8.05 4.39
C VAL A 337 10.02 -9.54 4.18
N ILE A 338 8.89 -10.07 4.61
CA ILE A 338 8.45 -11.44 4.29
C ILE A 338 7.41 -11.35 3.18
N ALA A 339 7.67 -12.05 2.08
CA ALA A 339 6.82 -12.15 0.90
C ALA A 339 6.40 -13.61 0.66
N ALA A 340 5.52 -13.83 -0.32
CA ALA A 340 5.10 -15.15 -0.80
C ALA A 340 4.93 -15.14 -2.32
N PRO A 341 4.98 -16.30 -3.00
CA PRO A 341 4.70 -16.38 -4.43
C PRO A 341 3.28 -15.89 -4.76
N ALA A 342 3.11 -15.10 -5.82
CA ALA A 342 1.79 -14.59 -6.20
C ALA A 342 0.81 -15.68 -6.69
N ILE A 343 1.35 -16.75 -7.31
CA ILE A 343 0.59 -17.89 -7.81
C ILE A 343 0.93 -19.10 -6.93
N VAL A 344 0.05 -19.43 -5.98
CA VAL A 344 0.28 -20.50 -4.99
C VAL A 344 -0.41 -21.83 -5.30
N SER A 345 -1.36 -21.85 -6.24
CA SER A 345 -2.05 -23.06 -6.69
C SER A 345 -2.65 -22.89 -8.09
N ALA A 346 -3.15 -23.98 -8.67
CA ALA A 346 -3.86 -23.95 -9.96
C ALA A 346 -5.21 -23.19 -9.84
N GLU A 347 -5.88 -23.33 -8.71
CA GLU A 347 -7.12 -22.62 -8.37
C GLU A 347 -6.85 -21.11 -8.21
N ARG A 348 -5.72 -20.72 -7.60
CA ARG A 348 -5.29 -19.32 -7.55
C ARG A 348 -5.01 -18.77 -8.95
N LEU A 349 -4.35 -19.54 -9.82
CA LEU A 349 -4.14 -19.12 -11.21
C LEU A 349 -5.46 -18.95 -11.96
N ALA A 350 -6.39 -19.90 -11.82
CA ALA A 350 -7.72 -19.80 -12.45
C ALA A 350 -8.54 -18.62 -11.89
N ALA A 351 -8.43 -18.32 -10.59
CA ALA A 351 -9.05 -17.15 -9.98
C ALA A 351 -8.43 -15.84 -10.49
N LEU A 352 -7.09 -15.75 -10.57
CA LEU A 352 -6.38 -14.62 -11.16
C LEU A 352 -6.73 -14.43 -12.64
N GLN A 353 -6.86 -15.51 -13.43
CA GLN A 353 -7.30 -15.45 -14.82
C GLN A 353 -8.74 -14.96 -14.94
N LYS A 354 -9.66 -15.47 -14.11
CA LYS A 354 -11.05 -15.01 -14.07
C LYS A 354 -11.15 -13.54 -13.64
N GLU A 355 -10.37 -13.10 -12.66
CA GLU A 355 -10.29 -11.69 -12.28
C GLU A 355 -9.73 -10.84 -13.42
N TYR A 356 -8.67 -11.30 -14.11
CA TYR A 356 -8.08 -10.61 -15.25
C TYR A 356 -9.08 -10.43 -16.40
N GLU A 357 -9.86 -11.49 -16.70
CA GLU A 357 -10.95 -11.47 -17.68
C GLU A 357 -12.15 -10.61 -17.24
N ALA A 358 -12.32 -10.39 -15.93
CA ALA A 358 -13.36 -9.58 -15.33
C ALA A 358 -12.91 -8.15 -14.93
N LEU A 359 -11.63 -7.80 -15.11
CA LEU A 359 -11.14 -6.43 -14.90
C LEU A 359 -11.99 -5.47 -15.75
N PRO A 360 -12.30 -4.25 -15.26
CA PRO A 360 -13.34 -3.41 -15.84
C PRO A 360 -13.19 -3.18 -17.34
N ALA A 361 -13.90 -4.00 -18.12
CA ALA A 361 -14.23 -3.70 -19.50
C ALA A 361 -14.96 -2.33 -19.52
N PRO A 362 -14.90 -1.59 -20.64
CA PRO A 362 -15.64 -0.34 -20.76
C PRO A 362 -17.12 -0.51 -20.35
N ASP A 363 -17.67 0.42 -19.56
CA ASP A 363 -19.03 0.32 -18.99
C ASP A 363 -20.07 0.04 -20.10
N PRO A 364 -20.69 -1.16 -20.16
CA PRO A 364 -21.60 -1.50 -21.26
C PRO A 364 -22.85 -0.60 -21.30
N GLY A 365 -23.18 0.11 -20.21
CA GLY A 365 -24.21 1.14 -20.19
C GLY A 365 -23.86 2.33 -21.09
N GLN A 366 -22.59 2.75 -21.13
CA GLN A 366 -22.15 3.93 -21.90
C GLN A 366 -21.89 3.61 -23.39
N ALA A 367 -22.24 4.54 -24.28
CA ALA A 367 -22.06 4.37 -25.72
C ALA A 367 -20.57 4.37 -26.13
N THR A 368 -19.77 5.24 -25.53
CA THR A 368 -18.31 5.37 -25.73
C THR A 368 -17.59 4.06 -25.44
N ALA A 369 -17.99 3.42 -24.34
CA ALA A 369 -17.44 2.15 -23.90
C ALA A 369 -17.72 0.99 -24.87
N ARG A 370 -18.95 0.90 -25.39
CA ARG A 370 -19.28 -0.07 -26.46
C ARG A 370 -18.49 0.18 -27.74
N GLN A 371 -18.21 1.44 -28.09
CA GLN A 371 -17.36 1.79 -29.24
C GLN A 371 -15.89 1.40 -29.00
N GLU A 372 -15.35 1.61 -27.80
CA GLU A 372 -13.99 1.22 -27.42
C GLU A 372 -13.79 -0.31 -27.46
N ALA A 373 -14.74 -1.07 -26.91
CA ALA A 373 -14.74 -2.53 -26.98
C ALA A 373 -14.78 -3.04 -28.43
N ALA A 374 -15.63 -2.44 -29.27
CA ALA A 374 -15.69 -2.77 -30.70
C ALA A 374 -14.39 -2.42 -31.45
N ALA A 375 -13.76 -1.28 -31.13
CA ALA A 375 -12.48 -0.89 -31.74
C ALA A 375 -11.33 -1.82 -31.35
N ILE A 376 -11.28 -2.28 -30.10
CA ILE A 376 -10.31 -3.29 -29.65
C ILE A 376 -10.54 -4.63 -30.37
N GLN A 377 -11.79 -5.06 -30.49
CA GLN A 377 -12.14 -6.29 -31.21
C GLN A 377 -11.76 -6.22 -32.70
N ASP A 378 -11.97 -5.07 -33.34
CA ASP A 378 -11.57 -4.83 -34.73
C ASP A 378 -10.04 -4.89 -34.91
N LEU A 379 -9.29 -4.22 -34.03
CA LEU A 379 -7.81 -4.28 -33.99
C LEU A 379 -7.28 -5.71 -33.83
N ASP A 380 -7.87 -6.50 -32.92
CA ASP A 380 -7.47 -7.88 -32.68
C ASP A 380 -7.81 -8.79 -33.86
N SER A 381 -8.99 -8.65 -34.46
CA SER A 381 -9.39 -9.42 -35.65
C SER A 381 -8.51 -9.10 -36.87
N THR A 382 -8.14 -7.83 -37.04
CA THR A 382 -7.22 -7.37 -38.08
C THR A 382 -5.81 -7.91 -37.84
N ALA A 383 -5.36 -7.96 -36.58
CA ALA A 383 -4.06 -8.56 -36.23
C ALA A 383 -4.01 -10.07 -36.49
N GLN A 384 -5.11 -10.78 -36.28
CA GLN A 384 -5.22 -12.22 -36.56
C GLN A 384 -5.25 -12.53 -38.07
N THR A 385 -5.92 -11.69 -38.86
CA THR A 385 -6.12 -11.92 -40.31
C THR A 385 -5.00 -11.37 -41.20
N THR A 386 -4.24 -10.37 -40.75
CA THR A 386 -3.13 -9.82 -41.55
C THR A 386 -1.98 -10.81 -41.69
N LEU A 387 -1.38 -10.87 -42.89
CA LEU A 387 -0.22 -11.72 -43.19
C LEU A 387 1.12 -11.07 -42.79
N ASP A 388 1.16 -9.74 -42.66
CA ASP A 388 2.36 -8.98 -42.29
C ASP A 388 2.64 -9.09 -40.78
N ALA A 389 3.79 -9.67 -40.44
CA ALA A 389 4.21 -9.90 -39.07
C ALA A 389 4.57 -8.59 -38.30
N ALA A 390 5.08 -7.57 -38.98
CA ALA A 390 5.39 -6.27 -38.39
C ALA A 390 4.12 -5.48 -38.11
N LEU A 391 3.16 -5.49 -39.05
CA LEU A 391 1.83 -4.90 -38.86
C LEU A 391 1.07 -5.60 -37.73
N ARG A 392 1.04 -6.94 -37.71
CA ARG A 392 0.46 -7.74 -36.61
C ARG A 392 1.03 -7.33 -35.26
N SER A 393 2.36 -7.26 -35.14
CA SER A 393 3.07 -6.87 -33.91
C SER A 393 2.83 -5.41 -33.50
N ARG A 394 2.42 -4.54 -34.43
CA ARG A 394 2.04 -3.15 -34.16
C ARG A 394 0.59 -3.05 -33.70
N LEU A 395 -0.34 -3.72 -34.38
CA LEU A 395 -1.75 -3.77 -34.00
C LEU A 395 -1.94 -4.39 -32.61
N GLN A 396 -1.24 -5.49 -32.32
CA GLN A 396 -1.25 -6.12 -30.98
C GLN A 396 -0.66 -5.22 -29.88
N ARG A 397 0.27 -4.30 -30.20
CA ARG A 397 0.74 -3.30 -29.24
C ARG A 397 -0.34 -2.25 -28.99
N ILE A 398 -0.86 -1.63 -30.04
CA ILE A 398 -1.94 -0.62 -29.94
C ILE A 398 -3.15 -1.18 -29.18
N SER A 399 -3.53 -2.44 -29.43
CA SER A 399 -4.62 -3.13 -28.75
C SER A 399 -4.35 -3.39 -27.26
N ARG A 400 -3.09 -3.49 -26.82
CA ARG A 400 -2.71 -3.52 -25.40
C ARG A 400 -2.66 -2.12 -24.80
N ASP A 401 -1.92 -1.21 -25.43
CA ASP A 401 -1.76 0.17 -24.98
C ASP A 401 -3.13 0.86 -24.76
N LEU A 402 -4.13 0.55 -25.61
CA LEU A 402 -5.51 1.04 -25.49
C LEU A 402 -6.28 0.38 -24.32
N ARG A 403 -6.07 -0.91 -24.04
CA ARG A 403 -6.66 -1.57 -22.86
C ARG A 403 -6.09 -0.97 -21.58
N ASP A 404 -4.77 -0.80 -21.51
CA ASP A 404 -4.08 -0.25 -20.33
C ASP A 404 -4.60 1.17 -20.02
N ALA A 405 -4.74 2.02 -21.05
CA ALA A 405 -5.30 3.37 -20.91
C ALA A 405 -6.79 3.39 -20.50
N ILE A 406 -7.58 2.43 -20.98
CA ILE A 406 -8.98 2.26 -20.55
C ILE A 406 -9.05 1.82 -19.08
N THR A 407 -8.19 0.90 -18.65
CA THR A 407 -8.10 0.45 -17.26
C THR A 407 -7.74 1.62 -16.34
N GLU A 408 -6.67 2.35 -16.62
CA GLU A 408 -6.26 3.51 -15.80
C GLU A 408 -7.37 4.58 -15.67
N ARG A 409 -8.09 4.84 -16.78
CA ARG A 409 -9.26 5.75 -16.78
C ARG A 409 -10.42 5.19 -15.96
N ASN A 410 -10.71 3.90 -16.09
CA ASN A 410 -11.78 3.24 -15.35
C ASN A 410 -11.47 3.23 -13.85
N ASP A 411 -10.22 3.00 -13.43
CA ASP A 411 -9.81 3.09 -12.02
C ASP A 411 -9.97 4.52 -11.48
N ALA A 412 -9.63 5.54 -12.27
CA ALA A 412 -9.82 6.94 -11.91
C ALA A 412 -11.31 7.29 -11.74
N ARG A 413 -12.18 6.81 -12.64
CA ARG A 413 -13.64 6.92 -12.53
C ARG A 413 -14.14 6.24 -11.25
N ASP A 414 -13.68 5.04 -10.96
CA ASP A 414 -14.15 4.24 -9.82
C ASP A 414 -13.77 4.89 -8.48
N ARG A 415 -12.57 5.47 -8.39
CA ARG A 415 -12.17 6.35 -7.26
C ARG A 415 -13.07 7.58 -7.14
N ALA A 416 -13.40 8.25 -8.25
CA ALA A 416 -14.29 9.41 -8.24
C ALA A 416 -15.70 9.05 -7.76
N ILE A 417 -16.25 7.91 -8.19
CA ILE A 417 -17.54 7.39 -7.72
C ILE A 417 -17.52 7.17 -6.20
N ARG A 418 -16.50 6.48 -5.65
CA ARG A 418 -16.38 6.27 -4.19
C ARG A 418 -16.33 7.59 -3.42
N LEU A 419 -15.54 8.56 -3.90
CA LEU A 419 -15.44 9.88 -3.27
C LEU A 419 -16.78 10.63 -3.30
N LEU A 420 -17.51 10.58 -4.41
CA LEU A 420 -18.83 11.20 -4.54
C LEU A 420 -19.89 10.54 -3.63
N ILE A 421 -19.86 9.19 -3.49
CA ILE A 421 -20.74 8.48 -2.55
C ILE A 421 -20.42 8.88 -1.10
N SER A 422 -19.14 8.97 -0.74
CA SER A 422 -18.69 9.44 0.58
C SER A 422 -19.09 10.88 0.87
N GLN A 423 -18.98 11.77 -0.13
CA GLN A 423 -19.43 13.16 -0.03
C GLN A 423 -20.96 13.25 0.14
N GLY A 424 -21.73 12.44 -0.61
CA GLY A 424 -23.19 12.34 -0.45
C GLY A 424 -23.59 11.84 0.94
N ALA A 425 -22.84 10.88 1.51
CA ALA A 425 -23.05 10.42 2.88
C ALA A 425 -22.82 11.55 3.91
N PHE A 426 -21.76 12.35 3.74
CA PHE A 426 -21.50 13.52 4.58
C PHE A 426 -22.61 14.57 4.47
N PHE A 427 -23.06 14.90 3.26
CA PHE A 427 -24.19 15.82 3.05
C PHE A 427 -25.49 15.28 3.64
N GLY A 428 -25.76 13.97 3.57
CA GLY A 428 -26.91 13.33 4.21
C GLY A 428 -26.91 13.47 5.74
N ASN A 429 -25.75 13.23 6.37
CA ASN A 429 -25.58 13.42 7.81
C ASN A 429 -25.70 14.89 8.24
N LYS A 430 -25.16 15.81 7.43
CA LYS A 430 -25.33 17.26 7.64
C LYS A 430 -26.80 17.66 7.55
N LEU A 431 -27.50 17.23 6.49
CA LEU A 431 -28.92 17.51 6.27
C LEU A 431 -29.80 17.06 7.44
N ARG A 432 -29.57 15.86 7.98
CA ARG A 432 -30.25 15.40 9.20
C ARG A 432 -30.02 16.37 10.36
N THR A 433 -28.77 16.73 10.59
CA THR A 433 -28.35 17.56 11.73
C THR A 433 -28.95 18.97 11.64
N ASP A 434 -28.90 19.59 10.46
CA ASP A 434 -29.40 20.94 10.25
C ASP A 434 -30.93 21.00 10.24
N GLN A 435 -31.62 19.98 9.71
CA GLN A 435 -33.08 19.89 9.78
C GLN A 435 -33.57 19.69 11.23
N LEU A 436 -32.95 18.82 12.03
CA LEU A 436 -33.29 18.66 13.44
C LEU A 436 -33.09 19.96 14.24
N ARG A 437 -32.04 20.72 13.91
CA ARG A 437 -31.81 22.05 14.47
C ARG A 437 -32.88 23.04 14.04
N LEU A 438 -33.28 23.02 12.77
CA LEU A 438 -34.34 23.87 12.22
C LEU A 438 -35.69 23.62 12.90
N ASP A 439 -36.07 22.36 13.04
CA ASP A 439 -37.31 21.97 13.73
C ASP A 439 -37.30 22.44 15.20
N SER A 440 -36.15 22.34 15.86
CA SER A 440 -35.96 22.79 17.25
C SER A 440 -36.07 24.31 17.39
N VAL A 441 -35.46 25.07 16.48
CA VAL A 441 -35.56 26.54 16.45
C VAL A 441 -36.97 26.99 16.08
N GLY A 442 -37.63 26.30 15.14
CA GLY A 442 -39.03 26.54 14.77
C GLY A 442 -39.95 26.44 15.98
N LYS A 443 -39.92 25.32 16.70
CA LYS A 443 -40.70 25.13 17.93
C LYS A 443 -40.41 26.20 18.99
N ALA A 444 -39.14 26.53 19.22
CA ALA A 444 -38.78 27.57 20.19
C ALA A 444 -39.34 28.96 19.82
N ILE A 445 -39.49 29.28 18.53
CA ILE A 445 -40.13 30.52 18.07
C ILE A 445 -41.65 30.43 18.20
N ASP A 446 -42.23 29.40 17.59
CA ASP A 446 -43.67 29.32 17.33
C ASP A 446 -44.48 28.88 18.57
N GLU A 447 -43.91 28.03 19.45
CA GLU A 447 -44.57 27.54 20.67
C GLU A 447 -44.23 28.36 21.92
N VAL A 448 -43.12 29.12 21.93
CA VAL A 448 -42.62 29.82 23.13
C VAL A 448 -42.41 31.32 22.90
N ALA A 449 -41.50 31.71 22.00
CA ALA A 449 -41.06 33.11 21.92
C ALA A 449 -42.16 34.06 21.40
N ARG A 450 -42.91 33.64 20.38
CA ARG A 450 -44.00 34.43 19.79
C ARG A 450 -45.21 34.55 20.74
N PRO A 451 -45.76 33.47 21.34
CA PRO A 451 -46.82 33.59 22.35
C PRO A 451 -46.40 34.45 23.57
N ALA A 452 -45.14 34.37 24.01
CA ALA A 452 -44.64 35.21 25.09
C ALA A 452 -44.58 36.69 24.70
N LEU A 453 -44.16 37.03 23.47
CA LEU A 453 -44.14 38.40 22.97
C LEU A 453 -45.57 38.98 22.82
N GLU A 454 -46.53 38.18 22.38
CA GLU A 454 -47.95 38.57 22.29
C GLU A 454 -48.57 38.83 23.68
N GLU A 455 -48.20 38.06 24.70
CA GLU A 455 -48.57 38.32 26.09
C GLU A 455 -47.89 39.58 26.65
N MET A 456 -46.61 39.80 26.33
CA MET A 456 -45.90 41.03 26.74
C MET A 456 -46.51 42.29 26.09
N HIS A 457 -46.87 42.22 24.81
CA HIS A 457 -47.65 43.27 24.13
C HIS A 457 -48.95 43.58 24.89
N ARG A 458 -49.76 42.57 25.20
CA ARG A 458 -51.03 42.75 25.93
C ARG A 458 -50.85 43.28 27.35
N ARG A 459 -49.70 43.07 27.98
CA ARG A 459 -49.41 43.50 29.36
C ARG A 459 -48.78 44.88 29.49
N LEU A 460 -48.07 45.34 28.46
CA LEU A 460 -47.32 46.61 28.46
C LEU A 460 -47.98 47.69 27.58
N ASP A 461 -49.13 47.40 26.97
CA ASP A 461 -49.90 48.37 26.20
C ASP A 461 -50.24 49.62 27.04
N GLY A 462 -49.77 50.78 26.57
CA GLY A 462 -49.90 52.06 27.26
C GLY A 462 -48.95 52.30 28.46
N ASP A 463 -48.04 51.39 28.82
CA ASP A 463 -47.06 51.64 29.90
C ASP A 463 -45.81 52.37 29.39
N PRO A 464 -45.59 53.66 29.75
CA PRO A 464 -44.41 54.41 29.29
C PRO A 464 -43.07 53.87 29.83
N ASN A 465 -43.08 53.03 30.89
CA ASN A 465 -41.87 52.37 31.40
C ASN A 465 -41.62 51.01 30.74
N GLY A 466 -42.62 50.43 30.06
CA GLY A 466 -42.55 49.11 29.43
C GLY A 466 -41.84 49.09 28.07
N ALA A 467 -41.79 50.22 27.37
CA ALA A 467 -41.40 50.31 25.96
C ALA A 467 -40.00 49.72 25.63
N ASP A 468 -38.98 50.02 26.44
CA ASP A 468 -37.62 49.48 26.26
C ASP A 468 -37.55 47.96 26.51
N THR A 469 -38.39 47.44 27.41
CA THR A 469 -38.50 46.00 27.67
C THR A 469 -39.18 45.28 26.50
N LEU A 470 -40.23 45.90 25.93
CA LEU A 470 -40.93 45.36 24.77
C LEU A 470 -40.03 45.34 23.53
N ALA A 471 -39.35 46.45 23.21
CA ALA A 471 -38.44 46.56 22.07
C ALA A 471 -37.30 45.52 22.13
N LYS A 472 -36.78 45.21 23.32
CA LYS A 472 -35.78 44.14 23.51
C LYS A 472 -36.35 42.75 23.23
N ALA A 473 -37.58 42.47 23.65
CA ALA A 473 -38.25 41.19 23.39
C ALA A 473 -38.56 41.03 21.88
N GLU A 474 -39.03 42.09 21.22
CA GLU A 474 -39.22 42.14 19.76
C GLU A 474 -37.90 41.87 19.02
N GLN A 475 -36.82 42.56 19.40
CA GLN A 475 -35.50 42.36 18.80
C GLN A 475 -34.97 40.93 19.00
N GLN A 476 -35.23 40.32 20.15
CA GLN A 476 -34.83 38.93 20.42
C GLN A 476 -35.61 37.95 19.53
N VAL A 477 -36.93 38.11 19.40
CA VAL A 477 -37.75 37.26 18.52
C VAL A 477 -37.34 37.46 17.06
N ALA A 478 -37.16 38.70 16.60
CA ALA A 478 -36.67 39.00 15.25
C ALA A 478 -35.28 38.38 14.97
N THR A 479 -34.40 38.33 15.97
CA THR A 479 -33.09 37.65 15.89
C THR A 479 -33.26 36.14 15.73
N MET A 480 -34.17 35.52 16.49
CA MET A 480 -34.48 34.08 16.35
C MET A 480 -35.12 33.77 14.99
N GLU A 481 -36.01 34.62 14.49
CA GLU A 481 -36.61 34.46 13.16
C GLU A 481 -35.59 34.64 12.02
N SER A 482 -34.64 35.56 12.17
CA SER A 482 -33.49 35.68 11.27
C SER A 482 -32.64 34.40 11.29
N GLN A 483 -32.34 33.84 12.47
CA GLN A 483 -31.64 32.56 12.59
C GLN A 483 -32.40 31.39 11.95
N ARG A 484 -33.73 31.31 12.13
CA ARG A 484 -34.59 30.32 11.44
C ARG A 484 -34.48 30.47 9.94
N THR A 485 -34.55 31.69 9.42
CA THR A 485 -34.48 31.99 7.99
C THR A 485 -33.12 31.62 7.39
N SER A 486 -32.02 31.94 8.07
CA SER A 486 -30.67 31.53 7.65
C SER A 486 -30.52 30.00 7.64
N LEU A 487 -31.00 29.31 8.68
CA LEU A 487 -30.93 27.86 8.77
C LEU A 487 -31.82 27.15 7.74
N GLN A 488 -32.98 27.72 7.41
CA GLN A 488 -33.80 27.27 6.27
C GLN A 488 -33.04 27.37 4.95
N ALA A 489 -32.30 28.46 4.74
CA ALA A 489 -31.45 28.63 3.55
C ALA A 489 -30.28 27.63 3.52
N GLU A 490 -29.63 27.37 4.66
CA GLU A 490 -28.53 26.39 4.79
C GLU A 490 -29.00 24.95 4.54
N VAL A 491 -30.15 24.56 5.09
CA VAL A 491 -30.80 23.26 4.82
C VAL A 491 -31.14 23.15 3.33
N LYS A 492 -31.79 24.17 2.75
CA LYS A 492 -32.13 24.17 1.32
C LYS A 492 -30.88 24.04 0.44
N GLN A 493 -29.84 24.84 0.69
CA GLN A 493 -28.59 24.79 -0.07
C GLN A 493 -27.91 23.42 0.03
N SER A 494 -27.92 22.81 1.22
CA SER A 494 -27.37 21.47 1.43
C SER A 494 -28.20 20.39 0.70
N LEU A 495 -29.53 20.59 0.59
CA LEU A 495 -30.44 19.68 -0.11
C LEU A 495 -30.34 19.82 -1.63
N ASP A 496 -30.19 21.04 -2.13
CA ASP A 496 -29.87 21.31 -3.53
C ASP A 496 -28.53 20.63 -3.89
N SER A 497 -27.47 20.84 -3.09
CA SER A 497 -26.15 20.23 -3.30
C SER A 497 -26.18 18.69 -3.26
N TYR A 498 -26.99 18.12 -2.35
CA TYR A 498 -27.20 16.67 -2.26
C TYR A 498 -27.95 16.15 -3.50
N ALA A 499 -28.98 16.86 -3.96
CA ALA A 499 -29.76 16.48 -5.14
C ALA A 499 -28.94 16.60 -6.44
N ASP A 500 -28.11 17.63 -6.59
CA ASP A 500 -27.16 17.78 -7.70
C ASP A 500 -26.14 16.63 -7.72
N ALA A 501 -25.64 16.21 -6.56
CA ALA A 501 -24.75 15.06 -6.44
C ALA A 501 -25.45 13.74 -6.78
N VAL A 502 -26.71 13.53 -6.33
CA VAL A 502 -27.54 12.38 -6.75
C VAL A 502 -27.72 12.40 -8.27
N PHE A 503 -28.11 13.54 -8.86
CA PHE A 503 -28.34 13.71 -10.29
C PHE A 503 -27.10 13.39 -11.12
N THR A 504 -25.94 13.95 -10.75
CA THR A 504 -24.68 13.79 -11.48
C THR A 504 -24.23 12.33 -11.46
N VAL A 505 -24.14 11.71 -10.27
CA VAL A 505 -23.70 10.32 -10.15
C VAL A 505 -24.70 9.36 -10.83
N ALA A 506 -26.00 9.61 -10.71
CA ALA A 506 -27.05 8.82 -11.36
C ALA A 506 -27.22 9.11 -12.87
N GLY A 507 -26.65 10.20 -13.38
CA GLY A 507 -26.55 10.46 -14.82
C GLY A 507 -25.36 9.72 -15.42
N ASP A 508 -24.20 9.89 -14.81
CA ASP A 508 -22.91 9.54 -15.40
C ASP A 508 -22.54 8.05 -15.26
N TYR A 509 -22.95 7.36 -14.19
CA TYR A 509 -22.42 6.03 -13.85
C TYR A 509 -23.50 4.97 -13.68
N SER A 510 -23.31 3.77 -14.25
CA SER A 510 -24.29 2.69 -14.19
C SER A 510 -24.62 2.21 -12.76
N PRO A 511 -25.84 1.68 -12.49
CA PRO A 511 -26.21 1.22 -11.15
C PRO A 511 -25.28 0.16 -10.57
N ASP A 512 -24.78 -0.75 -11.41
CA ASP A 512 -23.95 -1.86 -10.96
C ASP A 512 -22.59 -1.39 -10.44
N ILE A 513 -21.98 -0.40 -11.11
CA ILE A 513 -20.72 0.16 -10.64
C ILE A 513 -20.90 1.03 -9.39
N ILE A 514 -22.00 1.79 -9.28
CA ILE A 514 -22.33 2.54 -8.07
C ILE A 514 -22.44 1.60 -6.86
N ARG A 515 -23.10 0.44 -7.01
CA ARG A 515 -23.20 -0.58 -5.94
C ARG A 515 -21.84 -1.17 -5.57
N GLN A 516 -21.04 -1.58 -6.56
CA GLN A 516 -19.70 -2.11 -6.32
C GLN A 516 -18.81 -1.11 -5.56
N GLN A 517 -18.86 0.17 -5.93
CA GLN A 517 -18.10 1.23 -5.27
C GLN A 517 -18.62 1.53 -3.86
N PHE A 518 -19.94 1.46 -3.63
CA PHE A 518 -20.54 1.53 -2.30
C PHE A 518 -20.13 0.36 -1.39
N ASP A 519 -20.04 -0.86 -1.93
CA ASP A 519 -19.61 -2.03 -1.18
C ASP A 519 -18.17 -1.89 -0.66
N LEU A 520 -17.25 -1.38 -1.49
CA LEU A 520 -15.88 -1.06 -1.08
C LEU A 520 -15.81 0.08 -0.05
N LEU A 521 -16.61 1.14 -0.22
CA LEU A 521 -16.63 2.29 0.68
C LEU A 521 -17.07 1.91 2.11
N LYS A 522 -17.96 0.94 2.28
CA LYS A 522 -18.33 0.45 3.63
C LYS A 522 -17.12 -0.05 4.41
N THR A 523 -16.29 -0.88 3.78
CA THR A 523 -15.04 -1.39 4.38
C THR A 523 -14.06 -0.27 4.73
N GLU A 524 -13.93 0.74 3.86
CA GLU A 524 -13.09 1.92 4.09
C GLU A 524 -13.56 2.74 5.30
N LEU A 525 -14.88 2.94 5.45
CA LEU A 525 -15.48 3.64 6.58
C LEU A 525 -15.32 2.86 7.89
N ASP A 526 -15.55 1.55 7.89
CA ASP A 526 -15.35 0.69 9.06
C ASP A 526 -13.88 0.67 9.51
N ALA A 527 -12.93 0.56 8.56
CA ALA A 527 -11.49 0.62 8.85
C ALA A 527 -11.08 1.93 9.54
N ARG A 528 -11.70 3.05 9.15
CA ARG A 528 -11.45 4.39 9.70
C ARG A 528 -12.28 4.73 10.95
N LYS A 529 -13.06 3.78 11.48
CA LYS A 529 -13.99 3.97 12.62
C LYS A 529 -15.03 5.07 12.33
N ALA A 530 -15.46 5.16 11.08
CA ALA A 530 -16.44 6.12 10.56
C ALA A 530 -17.75 5.43 10.12
N SER A 531 -18.06 4.26 10.70
CA SER A 531 -19.22 3.43 10.38
C SER A 531 -20.57 4.16 10.46
N ASP A 532 -20.67 5.22 11.27
CA ASP A 532 -21.84 6.10 11.38
C ASP A 532 -22.24 6.78 10.05
N LEU A 533 -21.34 6.83 9.06
CA LEU A 533 -21.63 7.36 7.72
C LEU A 533 -22.25 6.34 6.77
N ILE A 534 -22.14 5.03 7.06
CA ILE A 534 -22.63 3.95 6.19
C ILE A 534 -24.14 4.03 5.90
N PRO A 535 -25.04 4.33 6.87
CA PRO A 535 -26.46 4.49 6.59
C PRO A 535 -26.77 5.59 5.59
N TYR A 536 -26.04 6.71 5.63
CA TYR A 536 -26.23 7.83 4.69
C TYR A 536 -25.68 7.54 3.31
N ALA A 537 -24.56 6.81 3.21
CA ALA A 537 -24.07 6.29 1.95
C ALA A 537 -25.10 5.35 1.30
N ALA A 538 -25.72 4.47 2.08
CA ALA A 538 -26.80 3.59 1.62
C ALA A 538 -28.03 4.37 1.14
N LEU A 539 -28.46 5.39 1.88
CA LEU A 539 -29.55 6.29 1.47
C LEU A 539 -29.20 7.06 0.19
N PHE A 540 -27.97 7.55 0.04
CA PHE A 540 -27.52 8.25 -1.15
C PHE A 540 -27.57 7.36 -2.41
N VAL A 541 -27.11 6.11 -2.32
CA VAL A 541 -27.27 5.13 -3.41
C VAL A 541 -28.75 4.82 -3.69
N LYS A 542 -29.58 4.61 -2.66
CA LYS A 542 -31.03 4.41 -2.80
C LYS A 542 -31.70 5.59 -3.51
N HIS A 543 -31.30 6.82 -3.22
CA HIS A 543 -31.85 8.02 -3.84
C HIS A 543 -31.46 8.13 -5.33
N MET A 544 -30.27 7.67 -5.74
CA MET A 544 -29.90 7.52 -7.16
C MET A 544 -30.79 6.48 -7.87
N GLU A 545 -31.03 5.33 -7.25
CA GLU A 545 -31.92 4.30 -7.82
C GLU A 545 -33.35 4.81 -7.96
N SER A 546 -33.86 5.50 -6.93
CA SER A 546 -35.17 6.17 -6.95
C SER A 546 -35.25 7.23 -8.05
N TYR A 547 -34.22 8.07 -8.19
CA TYR A 547 -34.14 9.08 -9.24
C TYR A 547 -34.19 8.44 -10.64
N ARG A 548 -33.40 7.39 -10.88
CA ARG A 548 -33.37 6.65 -12.16
C ARG A 548 -34.73 6.02 -12.51
N GLN A 549 -35.47 5.51 -11.53
CA GLN A 549 -36.79 4.90 -11.74
C GLN A 549 -37.89 5.94 -12.01
N GLN A 550 -37.83 7.10 -11.35
CA GLN A 550 -38.90 8.10 -11.37
C GLN A 550 -38.66 9.24 -12.38
N GLY A 551 -37.42 9.42 -12.85
CA GLY A 551 -37.01 10.49 -13.76
C GLY A 551 -37.01 11.89 -13.14
N LYS A 552 -37.19 12.00 -11.82
CA LYS A 552 -37.24 13.26 -11.06
C LYS A 552 -36.73 13.06 -9.63
N ALA A 553 -36.24 14.13 -9.01
CA ALA A 553 -35.89 14.13 -7.60
C ALA A 553 -37.16 14.25 -6.75
N ASP A 554 -37.33 13.38 -5.75
CA ASP A 554 -38.33 13.51 -4.69
C ASP A 554 -37.62 13.95 -3.41
N THR A 555 -37.23 15.23 -3.38
CA THR A 555 -36.42 15.80 -2.30
C THR A 555 -37.14 15.76 -0.96
N GLU A 556 -38.48 15.79 -0.93
CA GLU A 556 -39.24 15.57 0.30
C GLU A 556 -39.12 14.13 0.82
N ALA A 557 -39.23 13.12 -0.06
CA ALA A 557 -39.06 11.73 0.35
C ALA A 557 -37.62 11.48 0.83
N TRP A 558 -36.64 12.04 0.14
CA TRP A 558 -35.23 11.94 0.54
C TRP A 558 -34.97 12.61 1.88
N MET A 559 -35.54 13.79 2.12
CA MET A 559 -35.41 14.50 3.40
C MET A 559 -36.10 13.75 4.55
N ARG A 560 -37.25 13.10 4.29
CA ARG A 560 -37.90 12.19 5.25
C ARG A 560 -37.08 10.95 5.54
N ASP A 561 -36.41 10.38 4.55
CA ASP A 561 -35.55 9.21 4.75
C ASP A 561 -34.24 9.56 5.48
N LEU A 562 -33.72 10.79 5.31
CA LEU A 562 -32.53 11.29 6.03
C LEU A 562 -32.81 11.71 7.48
N THR A 563 -34.06 11.95 7.87
CA THR A 563 -34.45 12.41 9.24
C THR A 563 -35.14 11.36 10.10
N ARG A 564 -35.25 10.13 9.62
CA ARG A 564 -35.64 8.95 10.40
C ARG A 564 -34.47 8.39 11.19
#